data_AF-A0A3D5N6S7-F1
#
_entry.id   AF-A0A3D5N6S7-F1
#
_cell.length_a   1.000
_cell.length_b   1.000
_cell.length_c   1.000
_cell.angle_alpha   90.00
_cell.angle_beta   90.00
_cell.angle_gamma   90.00
#
_symmetry.space_group_name_H-M   'P 1'
#
loop_
_entity.id
_entity.type
_entity.pdbx_description
1 polymer ?
#
loop_
_entity_poly.entity_id
_entity_poly.type
_entity_poly.pdbx_seq_one_letter_code
_entity_poly.pdbx_strand_id
1 'polypeptide(L)'
;LEGRGVFVCISPWNFPLAIFLGQVTAALAAGNAVIAKPAEQTSLVAARAAELILEAGVPGSAFQLVPGPGRVIGNQLINDPRIAGVAFTGSTETAQLINQALAKRPGVPLPLIAETGGQNAMIVDSTALPEQVVQDAVISGFQSAGQRCSALRVLFVQEDIADKLCHMLVGAMKELRVGDPKFLDIDVGPVIDEKSCKTLEKHAARMKKEAKLLHACDVLPECKDGTFFAPHCFEIPSIDVLEREVFGPVVHVVRFKARDLGKVLDQINASGYGLTLGIHSRIDSTVREISHKLRVGNCYVNRNQIGAVVGVQPFGGQGKSGTGPKAGGPHYVERFAKPVATASSAQNADIHDDRSPIIVKDVLSKAQYADMLSAQEEWQFFDGNERVRILEKLASKLSDSSKDELVSGADHIADFAALSENGFVAPKRMPGPTGETNDLYCLGRGVYLVQADKDADPAHVIRHLGAALAAGNAVILAGDQKWFVDLPGLAFAAGMPKKLLTAVSANTGLGAMYDGDIAGVSCVASLDRVTSFKQLLAKRDGAILSLISDSGAEDDGALPDQAFMHRFATEKTITINTTAAGGNASLMSMDEG
;
A
#
# COMPACT_ATOMS: atom_id res chain seq x y z
N LEU A 1 7.12 -23.50 -0.15
CA LEU A 1 7.19 -22.50 0.94
C LEU A 1 6.86 -23.19 2.25
N GLU A 2 7.43 -22.73 3.36
CA GLU A 2 7.11 -23.17 4.72
C GLU A 2 6.88 -21.97 5.65
N GLY A 3 6.29 -22.21 6.83
CA GLY A 3 6.12 -21.18 7.86
C GLY A 3 7.46 -20.60 8.30
N ARG A 4 7.49 -19.30 8.61
CA ARG A 4 8.72 -18.61 9.05
C ARG A 4 9.04 -18.85 10.52
N GLY A 5 8.04 -19.05 11.37
CA GLY A 5 8.22 -19.25 12.81
C GLY A 5 7.13 -18.56 13.64
N VAL A 6 7.53 -17.73 14.62
CA VAL A 6 6.59 -17.00 15.49
C VAL A 6 6.28 -15.63 14.89
N PHE A 7 5.02 -15.36 14.56
CA PHE A 7 4.55 -14.05 14.13
C PHE A 7 3.90 -13.28 15.27
N VAL A 8 4.19 -11.97 15.35
CA VAL A 8 3.48 -11.05 16.23
C VAL A 8 2.42 -10.31 15.40
N CYS A 9 1.14 -10.51 15.74
CA CYS A 9 0.01 -9.85 15.10
C CYS A 9 -0.52 -8.73 16.00
N ILE A 10 -0.36 -7.48 15.58
CA ILE A 10 -0.78 -6.28 16.32
C ILE A 10 -1.92 -5.62 15.55
N SER A 11 -3.10 -5.60 16.16
CA SER A 11 -4.35 -5.13 15.51
C SER A 11 -4.93 -3.88 16.17
N PRO A 12 -5.65 -3.04 15.39
CA PRO A 12 -6.20 -1.78 15.85
C PRO A 12 -7.57 -1.98 16.51
N TRP A 13 -8.08 -0.93 17.15
CA TRP A 13 -9.36 -0.95 17.86
C TRP A 13 -10.56 -0.75 16.93
N ASN A 14 -10.38 -0.18 15.74
CA ASN A 14 -11.49 0.25 14.90
C ASN A 14 -12.16 -0.89 14.10
N PHE A 15 -11.42 -1.97 13.84
CA PHE A 15 -11.95 -3.24 13.32
C PHE A 15 -11.44 -4.39 14.20
N PRO A 16 -11.89 -4.44 15.46
CA PRO A 16 -11.21 -5.19 16.51
C PRO A 16 -11.37 -6.71 16.39
N LEU A 17 -12.33 -7.16 15.58
CA LEU A 17 -12.50 -8.57 15.23
C LEU A 17 -11.94 -8.89 13.84
N ALA A 18 -12.34 -8.11 12.81
CA ALA A 18 -12.03 -8.44 11.41
C ALA A 18 -10.53 -8.36 11.10
N ILE A 19 -9.85 -7.27 11.47
CA ILE A 19 -8.40 -7.12 11.21
C ILE A 19 -7.60 -8.06 12.12
N PHE A 20 -8.02 -8.22 13.38
CA PHE A 20 -7.44 -9.20 14.31
C PHE A 20 -7.43 -10.61 13.70
N LEU A 21 -8.60 -11.10 13.26
CA LEU A 21 -8.71 -12.42 12.65
C LEU A 21 -7.95 -12.50 11.33
N GLY A 22 -8.00 -11.48 10.48
CA GLY A 22 -7.30 -11.47 9.19
C GLY A 22 -5.79 -11.69 9.35
N GLN A 23 -5.15 -10.98 10.29
CA GLN A 23 -3.72 -11.14 10.57
C GLN A 23 -3.41 -12.52 11.18
N VAL A 24 -4.17 -12.92 12.21
CA VAL A 24 -3.94 -14.17 12.95
C VAL A 24 -4.13 -15.39 12.06
N THR A 25 -5.22 -15.44 11.31
CA THR A 25 -5.55 -16.60 10.46
C THR A 25 -4.59 -16.73 9.28
N ALA A 26 -4.14 -15.62 8.68
CA ALA A 26 -3.14 -15.67 7.62
C ALA A 26 -1.80 -16.23 8.10
N ALA A 27 -1.34 -15.81 9.29
CA ALA A 27 -0.12 -16.32 9.88
C ALA A 27 -0.23 -17.83 10.22
N LEU A 28 -1.32 -18.24 10.88
CA LEU A 28 -1.58 -19.65 11.20
C LEU A 28 -1.67 -20.51 9.92
N ALA A 29 -2.38 -20.05 8.90
CA ALA A 29 -2.56 -20.77 7.64
C ALA A 29 -1.24 -20.97 6.88
N ALA A 30 -0.30 -20.03 7.00
CA ALA A 30 1.06 -20.18 6.45
C ALA A 30 1.96 -21.11 7.28
N GLY A 31 1.46 -21.69 8.38
CA GLY A 31 2.20 -22.63 9.24
C GLY A 31 3.00 -21.95 10.36
N ASN A 32 2.65 -20.73 10.75
CA ASN A 32 3.33 -19.99 11.82
C ASN A 32 2.63 -20.18 13.17
N ALA A 33 3.38 -20.07 14.26
CA ALA A 33 2.79 -19.78 15.57
C ALA A 33 2.52 -18.28 15.70
N VAL A 34 1.51 -17.89 16.49
CA VAL A 34 1.03 -16.51 16.57
C VAL A 34 0.97 -16.01 18.01
N ILE A 35 1.55 -14.83 18.22
CA ILE A 35 1.31 -13.98 19.40
C ILE A 35 0.41 -12.83 18.96
N ALA A 36 -0.84 -12.84 19.40
CA ALA A 36 -1.84 -11.86 19.02
C ALA A 36 -2.00 -10.78 20.10
N LYS A 37 -1.72 -9.53 19.74
CA LYS A 37 -1.83 -8.35 20.60
C LYS A 37 -2.95 -7.44 20.05
N PRO A 38 -4.16 -7.45 20.63
CA PRO A 38 -5.22 -6.53 20.24
C PRO A 38 -4.99 -5.12 20.81
N ALA A 39 -5.63 -4.11 20.25
CA ALA A 39 -5.68 -2.78 20.86
C ALA A 39 -6.33 -2.84 22.26
N GLU A 40 -5.78 -2.08 23.21
CA GLU A 40 -6.18 -2.17 24.62
C GLU A 40 -7.68 -1.84 24.81
N GLN A 41 -8.20 -0.89 24.04
CA GLN A 41 -9.60 -0.43 24.08
C GLN A 41 -10.62 -1.53 23.73
N THR A 42 -10.20 -2.59 23.03
CA THR A 42 -11.12 -3.58 22.42
C THR A 42 -10.74 -5.03 22.71
N SER A 43 -10.07 -5.26 23.84
CA SER A 43 -9.51 -6.57 24.18
C SER A 43 -10.57 -7.68 24.37
N LEU A 44 -11.82 -7.33 24.73
CA LEU A 44 -12.87 -8.31 25.03
C LEU A 44 -13.29 -9.14 23.82
N VAL A 45 -13.48 -8.50 22.66
CA VAL A 45 -13.87 -9.23 21.44
C VAL A 45 -12.73 -10.11 20.92
N ALA A 46 -11.47 -9.67 21.10
CA ALA A 46 -10.30 -10.48 20.79
C ALA A 46 -10.17 -11.69 21.73
N ALA A 47 -10.52 -11.55 23.02
CA ALA A 47 -10.60 -12.67 23.95
C ALA A 47 -11.64 -13.70 23.52
N ARG A 48 -12.83 -13.25 23.12
CA ARG A 48 -13.86 -14.16 22.60
C ARG A 48 -13.42 -14.85 21.30
N ALA A 49 -12.74 -14.14 20.41
CA ALA A 49 -12.17 -14.74 19.19
C ALA A 49 -11.10 -15.79 19.51
N ALA A 50 -10.25 -15.53 20.51
CA ALA A 50 -9.23 -16.46 20.98
C ALA A 50 -9.83 -17.78 21.50
N GLU A 51 -10.90 -17.70 22.29
CA GLU A 51 -11.63 -18.89 22.75
C GLU A 51 -12.11 -19.74 21.57
N LEU A 52 -12.72 -19.10 20.57
CA LEU A 52 -13.24 -19.78 19.38
C LEU A 52 -12.14 -20.38 18.49
N ILE A 53 -10.98 -19.72 18.38
CA ILE A 53 -9.82 -20.25 17.65
C ILE A 53 -9.33 -21.56 18.30
N LEU A 54 -9.27 -21.61 19.62
CA LEU A 54 -8.87 -22.80 20.36
C LEU A 54 -9.93 -23.90 20.28
N GLU A 55 -11.21 -23.53 20.39
CA GLU A 55 -12.35 -24.46 20.23
C GLU A 55 -12.37 -25.10 18.82
N ALA A 56 -11.97 -24.36 17.79
CA ALA A 56 -11.84 -24.87 16.42
C ALA A 56 -10.68 -25.87 16.23
N GLY A 57 -9.84 -26.09 17.25
CA GLY A 57 -8.78 -27.10 17.25
C GLY A 57 -7.37 -26.54 16.98
N VAL A 58 -7.18 -25.22 16.93
CA VAL A 58 -5.83 -24.64 16.86
C VAL A 58 -5.09 -24.95 18.17
N PRO A 59 -3.89 -25.56 18.15
CA PRO A 59 -3.16 -25.87 19.37
C PRO A 59 -2.86 -24.61 20.18
N GLY A 60 -3.05 -24.65 21.50
CA GLY A 60 -2.72 -23.51 22.39
C GLY A 60 -1.23 -23.13 22.37
N SER A 61 -0.35 -24.05 21.96
CA SER A 61 1.07 -23.76 21.71
C SER A 61 1.31 -22.95 20.43
N ALA A 62 0.39 -23.00 19.48
CA ALA A 62 0.48 -22.29 18.20
C ALA A 62 -0.21 -20.92 18.22
N PHE A 63 -1.07 -20.62 19.20
CA PHE A 63 -1.78 -19.35 19.30
C PHE A 63 -1.87 -18.86 20.75
N GLN A 64 -1.37 -17.65 21.00
CA GLN A 64 -1.42 -16.99 22.30
C GLN A 64 -1.97 -15.57 22.17
N LEU A 65 -2.96 -15.23 23.00
CA LEU A 65 -3.49 -13.87 23.13
C LEU A 65 -2.76 -13.12 24.24
N VAL A 66 -2.25 -11.93 23.95
CA VAL A 66 -1.54 -11.07 24.92
C VAL A 66 -2.21 -9.71 24.98
N PRO A 67 -3.27 -9.54 25.81
CA PRO A 67 -3.92 -8.25 25.99
C PRO A 67 -3.07 -7.32 26.86
N GLY A 68 -3.16 -6.02 26.59
CA GLY A 68 -2.59 -4.98 27.44
C GLY A 68 -1.97 -3.81 26.67
N PRO A 69 -1.37 -2.84 27.38
CA PRO A 69 -0.96 -1.61 26.75
C PRO A 69 0.24 -1.77 25.82
N GLY A 70 0.16 -1.13 24.65
CA GLY A 70 1.21 -1.20 23.63
C GLY A 70 2.58 -0.71 24.16
N ARG A 71 2.56 0.34 24.99
CA ARG A 71 3.77 0.89 25.63
C ARG A 71 4.47 -0.07 26.60
N VAL A 72 3.77 -1.07 27.11
CA VAL A 72 4.30 -2.05 28.07
C VAL A 72 4.76 -3.31 27.32
N ILE A 73 3.89 -3.85 26.47
CA ILE A 73 4.07 -5.19 25.90
C ILE A 73 4.66 -5.12 24.49
N GLY A 74 4.26 -4.12 23.68
CA GLY A 74 4.62 -4.04 22.28
C GLY A 74 6.13 -4.00 22.07
N ASN A 75 6.83 -3.12 22.79
CA ASN A 75 8.29 -3.03 22.65
C ASN A 75 9.02 -4.31 23.09
N GLN A 76 8.52 -5.03 24.09
CA GLN A 76 9.12 -6.30 24.50
C GLN A 76 8.97 -7.37 23.42
N LEU A 77 7.77 -7.51 22.86
CA LEU A 77 7.49 -8.47 21.79
C LEU A 77 8.34 -8.17 20.54
N ILE A 78 8.40 -6.90 20.12
CA ILE A 78 9.12 -6.50 18.90
C ILE A 78 10.64 -6.66 19.04
N ASN A 79 11.20 -6.60 20.26
CA ASN A 79 12.62 -6.82 20.49
C ASN A 79 12.98 -8.28 20.83
N ASP A 80 12.00 -9.18 20.96
CA ASP A 80 12.29 -10.58 21.27
C ASP A 80 12.97 -11.27 20.07
N PRO A 81 14.18 -11.85 20.24
CA PRO A 81 14.96 -12.39 19.12
C PRO A 81 14.29 -13.58 18.43
N ARG A 82 13.27 -14.21 19.04
CA ARG A 82 12.63 -15.43 18.54
C ARG A 82 11.50 -15.18 17.54
N ILE A 83 11.05 -13.93 17.37
CA ILE A 83 10.01 -13.62 16.39
C ILE A 83 10.58 -13.71 14.97
N ALA A 84 9.77 -14.20 14.04
CA ALA A 84 10.10 -14.38 12.64
C ALA A 84 9.38 -13.39 11.71
N GLY A 85 8.54 -12.50 12.27
CA GLY A 85 7.81 -11.49 11.51
C GLY A 85 6.78 -10.73 12.34
N VAL A 86 6.30 -9.63 11.78
CA VAL A 86 5.28 -8.78 12.40
C VAL A 86 4.21 -8.42 11.38
N ALA A 87 2.95 -8.66 11.72
CA ALA A 87 1.80 -8.09 11.03
C ALA A 87 1.22 -6.99 11.93
N PHE A 88 1.22 -5.75 11.45
CA PHE A 88 0.82 -4.58 12.19
C PHE A 88 -0.26 -3.81 11.42
N THR A 89 -1.29 -3.37 12.12
CA THR A 89 -2.21 -2.37 11.58
C THR A 89 -2.46 -1.29 12.62
N GLY A 90 -2.23 -0.03 12.24
CA GLY A 90 -2.31 1.11 13.16
C GLY A 90 -1.71 2.39 12.57
N SER A 91 -1.13 3.26 13.41
CA SER A 91 -0.61 4.54 12.94
C SER A 91 0.73 4.40 12.20
N THR A 92 0.99 5.31 11.25
CA THR A 92 2.25 5.35 10.50
C THR A 92 3.46 5.54 11.41
N GLU A 93 3.34 6.35 12.48
CA GLU A 93 4.41 6.57 13.44
C GLU A 93 4.77 5.29 14.21
N THR A 94 3.76 4.51 14.61
CA THR A 94 3.99 3.24 15.31
C THR A 94 4.62 2.21 14.38
N ALA A 95 4.19 2.14 13.12
CA ALA A 95 4.78 1.27 12.12
C ALA A 95 6.28 1.60 11.89
N GLN A 96 6.64 2.89 11.85
CA GLN A 96 8.03 3.32 11.72
C GLN A 96 8.89 2.93 12.93
N LEU A 97 8.36 3.06 14.15
CA LEU A 97 9.06 2.60 15.35
C LEU A 97 9.32 1.08 15.32
N ILE A 98 8.34 0.29 14.86
CA ILE A 98 8.50 -1.16 14.67
C ILE A 98 9.57 -1.43 13.60
N ASN A 99 9.50 -0.77 12.45
CA ASN A 99 10.48 -0.90 11.37
C ASN A 99 11.91 -0.64 11.86
N GLN A 100 12.12 0.45 12.59
CA GLN A 100 13.41 0.81 13.20
C GLN A 100 13.91 -0.22 14.21
N ALA A 101 13.01 -0.79 15.02
CA ALA A 101 13.38 -1.85 15.97
C ALA A 101 13.80 -3.14 15.26
N LEU A 102 13.06 -3.55 14.22
CA LEU A 102 13.37 -4.74 13.43
C LEU A 102 14.67 -4.58 12.63
N ALA A 103 14.94 -3.40 12.09
CA ALA A 103 16.13 -3.10 11.29
C ALA A 103 17.44 -3.21 12.10
N LYS A 104 17.41 -3.09 13.44
CA LYS A 104 18.58 -3.25 14.30
C LYS A 104 19.09 -4.69 14.38
N ARG A 105 18.27 -5.67 14.02
CA ARG A 105 18.65 -7.09 14.06
C ARG A 105 19.69 -7.39 12.99
N PRO A 106 20.68 -8.28 13.21
CA PRO A 106 21.56 -8.75 12.14
C PRO A 106 20.79 -9.64 11.15
N GLY A 107 21.34 -9.84 9.95
CA GLY A 107 20.86 -10.82 8.98
C GLY A 107 19.77 -10.34 8.03
N VAL A 108 19.01 -11.29 7.48
CA VAL A 108 17.92 -11.03 6.52
C VAL A 108 16.83 -10.14 7.15
N PRO A 109 16.22 -9.21 6.41
CA PRO A 109 15.10 -8.41 6.92
C PRO A 109 13.94 -9.29 7.37
N LEU A 110 13.48 -9.11 8.62
CA LEU A 110 12.23 -9.75 9.04
C LEU A 110 11.04 -9.11 8.32
N PRO A 111 10.04 -9.89 7.89
CA PRO A 111 8.85 -9.34 7.25
C PRO A 111 8.08 -8.47 8.24
N LEU A 112 7.87 -7.23 7.85
CA LEU A 112 6.90 -6.32 8.44
C LEU A 112 5.78 -6.10 7.43
N ILE A 113 4.58 -6.57 7.73
CA ILE A 113 3.36 -6.24 7.01
C ILE A 113 2.69 -5.12 7.81
N ALA A 114 2.87 -3.88 7.40
CA ALA A 114 2.30 -2.73 8.08
C ALA A 114 1.21 -2.09 7.21
N GLU A 115 -0.04 -2.15 7.67
CA GLU A 115 -1.17 -1.41 7.10
C GLU A 115 -1.44 -0.18 7.97
N THR A 116 -1.43 1.01 7.39
CA THR A 116 -1.47 2.27 8.15
C THR A 116 -2.59 3.21 7.69
N GLY A 117 -2.53 4.47 8.10
CA GLY A 117 -3.56 5.47 7.86
C GLY A 117 -3.64 5.96 6.41
N GLY A 118 -4.58 6.87 6.16
CA GLY A 118 -4.76 7.50 4.84
C GLY A 118 -5.30 8.93 4.92
N GLN A 119 -4.99 9.73 3.90
CA GLN A 119 -5.66 11.00 3.65
C GLN A 119 -6.60 10.84 2.44
N ASN A 120 -7.62 9.99 2.60
CA ASN A 120 -8.41 9.48 1.47
C ASN A 120 -9.26 10.58 0.83
N ALA A 121 -9.22 10.61 -0.50
CA ALA A 121 -9.92 11.60 -1.31
C ALA A 121 -11.13 11.01 -2.03
N MET A 122 -12.13 11.83 -2.32
CA MET A 122 -13.15 11.54 -3.32
C MET A 122 -13.19 12.69 -4.32
N ILE A 123 -13.03 12.40 -5.61
CA ILE A 123 -13.08 13.40 -6.68
C ILE A 123 -14.43 13.32 -7.39
N VAL A 124 -15.10 14.45 -7.51
CA VAL A 124 -16.44 14.57 -8.10
C VAL A 124 -16.41 15.61 -9.21
N ASP A 125 -16.68 15.18 -10.44
CA ASP A 125 -16.82 16.08 -11.58
C ASP A 125 -18.28 16.50 -11.82
N SER A 126 -18.50 17.43 -12.74
CA SER A 126 -19.84 17.98 -13.03
C SER A 126 -20.81 16.98 -13.68
N THR A 127 -20.34 15.80 -14.10
CA THR A 127 -21.19 14.76 -14.72
C THR A 127 -21.81 13.81 -13.71
N ALA A 128 -21.30 13.80 -12.47
CA ALA A 128 -21.81 13.00 -11.38
C ALA A 128 -23.26 13.35 -11.03
N LEU A 129 -24.02 12.37 -10.54
CA LEU A 129 -25.35 12.60 -9.98
C LEU A 129 -25.21 13.08 -8.51
N PRO A 130 -25.60 14.33 -8.16
CA PRO A 130 -25.37 14.86 -6.83
C PRO A 130 -25.96 14.02 -5.70
N GLU A 131 -27.13 13.42 -5.91
CA GLU A 131 -27.82 12.60 -4.92
C GLU A 131 -27.02 11.34 -4.56
N GLN A 132 -26.45 10.65 -5.56
CA GLN A 132 -25.56 9.50 -5.34
C GLN A 132 -24.29 9.93 -4.61
N VAL A 133 -23.67 11.03 -5.05
CA VAL A 133 -22.43 11.54 -4.43
C VAL A 133 -22.66 11.88 -2.96
N VAL A 134 -23.76 12.56 -2.63
CA VAL A 134 -24.05 12.94 -1.24
C VAL A 134 -24.26 11.72 -0.37
N GLN A 135 -25.02 10.74 -0.84
CA GLN A 135 -25.21 9.47 -0.12
C GLN A 135 -23.87 8.78 0.15
N ASP A 136 -23.03 8.65 -0.88
CA ASP A 136 -21.74 7.98 -0.79
C ASP A 136 -20.72 8.75 0.06
N ALA A 137 -20.74 10.08 0.02
CA ALA A 137 -19.89 10.95 0.84
C ALA A 137 -20.28 10.88 2.32
N VAL A 138 -21.58 10.88 2.64
CA VAL A 138 -22.08 10.72 4.02
C VAL A 138 -21.68 9.36 4.59
N ILE A 139 -21.93 8.28 3.84
CA ILE A 139 -21.54 6.92 4.22
C ILE A 139 -20.03 6.85 4.42
N SER A 140 -19.24 7.31 3.44
CA SER A 140 -17.78 7.20 3.49
C SER A 140 -17.15 8.05 4.58
N GLY A 141 -17.71 9.23 4.88
CA GLY A 141 -17.12 10.20 5.81
C GLY A 141 -17.54 9.97 7.27
N PHE A 142 -18.78 9.55 7.51
CA PHE A 142 -19.37 9.59 8.85
C PHE A 142 -19.76 8.23 9.41
N GLN A 143 -19.92 7.18 8.59
CA GLN A 143 -20.22 5.83 9.11
C GLN A 143 -19.11 5.37 10.06
N SER A 144 -19.49 4.73 11.17
CA SER A 144 -18.57 4.36 12.26
C SER A 144 -17.83 5.56 12.87
N ALA A 145 -18.49 6.72 12.90
CA ALA A 145 -17.92 8.00 13.32
C ALA A 145 -16.62 8.35 12.56
N GLY A 146 -16.53 7.99 11.27
CA GLY A 146 -15.34 8.24 10.45
C GLY A 146 -14.07 7.53 10.95
N GLN A 147 -14.19 6.57 11.87
CA GLN A 147 -13.07 5.82 12.45
C GLN A 147 -12.66 4.63 11.57
N ARG A 148 -12.70 4.80 10.25
CA ARG A 148 -12.21 3.81 9.29
C ARG A 148 -10.94 4.34 8.66
N CYS A 149 -9.94 3.49 8.47
CA CYS A 149 -8.75 3.86 7.69
C CYS A 149 -9.14 4.25 6.26
N SER A 150 -10.23 3.70 5.71
CA SER A 150 -10.80 4.03 4.40
C SER A 150 -11.75 5.23 4.39
N ALA A 151 -12.02 5.88 5.53
CA ALA A 151 -13.03 6.95 5.58
C ALA A 151 -12.65 8.14 4.69
N LEU A 152 -13.65 8.77 4.10
CA LEU A 152 -13.48 10.00 3.32
C LEU A 152 -12.96 11.13 4.20
N ARG A 153 -11.79 11.66 3.85
CA ARG A 153 -11.17 12.81 4.53
C ARG A 153 -11.33 14.09 3.74
N VAL A 154 -11.17 14.02 2.41
CA VAL A 154 -11.22 15.18 1.52
C VAL A 154 -12.10 14.92 0.30
N LEU A 155 -13.17 15.69 0.17
CA LEU A 155 -14.08 15.69 -0.97
C LEU A 155 -13.67 16.82 -1.93
N PHE A 156 -13.09 16.47 -3.07
CA PHE A 156 -12.81 17.39 -4.16
C PHE A 156 -14.02 17.51 -5.07
N VAL A 157 -14.56 18.71 -5.21
CA VAL A 157 -15.77 18.96 -6.00
C VAL A 157 -15.49 19.98 -7.10
N GLN A 158 -15.86 19.66 -8.33
CA GLN A 158 -15.75 20.60 -9.43
C GLN A 158 -16.59 21.85 -9.16
N GLU A 159 -16.00 23.03 -9.39
CA GLU A 159 -16.54 24.34 -9.01
C GLU A 159 -17.98 24.56 -9.51
N ASP A 160 -18.30 24.09 -10.73
CA ASP A 160 -19.61 24.25 -11.39
C ASP A 160 -20.78 23.63 -10.62
N ILE A 161 -20.54 22.58 -9.82
CA ILE A 161 -21.59 21.87 -9.05
C ILE A 161 -21.44 22.02 -7.53
N ALA A 162 -20.36 22.67 -7.07
CA ALA A 162 -19.96 22.65 -5.67
C ALA A 162 -21.00 23.25 -4.73
N ASP A 163 -21.65 24.37 -5.08
CA ASP A 163 -22.66 24.99 -4.22
C ASP A 163 -23.90 24.10 -4.03
N LYS A 164 -24.44 23.56 -5.12
CA LYS A 164 -25.59 22.67 -5.09
C LYS A 164 -25.27 21.40 -4.30
N LEU A 165 -24.09 20.82 -4.53
CA LEU A 165 -23.68 19.59 -3.87
C LEU A 165 -23.44 19.81 -2.37
N CYS A 166 -22.77 20.89 -1.98
CA CYS A 166 -22.56 21.23 -0.57
C CYS A 166 -23.88 21.50 0.16
N HIS A 167 -24.83 22.17 -0.50
CA HIS A 167 -26.17 22.40 0.08
C HIS A 167 -26.88 21.08 0.38
N MET A 168 -26.88 20.15 -0.58
CA MET A 168 -27.49 18.83 -0.43
C MET A 168 -26.76 17.97 0.60
N LEU A 169 -25.42 18.01 0.64
CA LEU A 169 -24.61 17.34 1.65
C LEU A 169 -24.96 17.82 3.05
N VAL A 170 -25.06 19.13 3.26
CA VAL A 170 -25.49 19.70 4.55
C VAL A 170 -26.92 19.29 4.89
N GLY A 171 -27.83 19.23 3.90
CA GLY A 171 -29.18 18.70 4.09
C GLY A 171 -29.16 17.27 4.61
N ALA A 172 -28.43 16.37 3.95
CA ALA A 172 -28.31 14.97 4.37
C ALA A 172 -27.63 14.82 5.75
N MET A 173 -26.63 15.65 6.05
CA MET A 173 -25.98 15.64 7.37
C MET A 173 -26.95 15.97 8.51
N LYS A 174 -27.92 16.87 8.30
CA LYS A 174 -28.90 17.24 9.33
C LYS A 174 -29.84 16.09 9.73
N GLU A 175 -29.98 15.10 8.86
CA GLU A 175 -30.80 13.91 9.12
C GLU A 175 -30.05 12.85 9.94
N LEU A 176 -28.72 13.00 10.13
CA LEU A 176 -27.93 12.05 10.90
C LEU A 176 -28.25 12.13 12.40
N ARG A 177 -28.54 10.97 13.00
CA ARG A 177 -28.75 10.81 14.43
C ARG A 177 -27.46 10.31 15.10
N VAL A 178 -26.88 11.16 15.96
CA VAL A 178 -25.65 10.85 16.70
C VAL A 178 -26.01 10.41 18.12
N GLY A 179 -25.76 9.15 18.48
CA GLY A 179 -26.29 8.56 19.71
C GLY A 179 -25.72 7.20 20.13
N ASP A 180 -26.39 6.55 21.08
CA ASP A 180 -26.00 5.22 21.59
C ASP A 180 -26.20 4.14 20.50
N PRO A 181 -25.12 3.45 20.06
CA PRO A 181 -25.17 2.53 18.92
C PRO A 181 -25.96 1.24 19.20
N LYS A 182 -26.50 1.03 20.41
CA LYS A 182 -27.41 -0.10 20.67
C LYS A 182 -28.79 0.08 20.03
N PHE A 183 -29.14 1.29 19.61
CA PHE A 183 -30.43 1.59 18.98
C PHE A 183 -30.30 1.64 17.45
N LEU A 184 -31.30 1.10 16.75
CA LEU A 184 -31.28 0.94 15.29
C LEU A 184 -31.40 2.28 14.54
N ASP A 185 -32.04 3.29 15.14
CA ASP A 185 -32.25 4.62 14.57
C ASP A 185 -31.05 5.56 14.76
N ILE A 186 -29.91 5.05 15.22
CA ILE A 186 -28.67 5.83 15.38
C ILE A 186 -27.72 5.54 14.23
N ASP A 187 -27.34 6.59 13.51
CA ASP A 187 -26.43 6.51 12.36
C ASP A 187 -24.96 6.57 12.78
N VAL A 188 -24.64 7.40 13.78
CA VAL A 188 -23.27 7.70 14.20
C VAL A 188 -23.11 7.46 15.69
N GLY A 189 -22.28 6.49 16.04
CA GLY A 189 -21.91 6.17 17.43
C GLY A 189 -20.78 7.04 18.00
N PRO A 190 -20.26 6.68 19.18
CA PRO A 190 -19.17 7.42 19.84
C PRO A 190 -17.83 7.24 19.13
N VAL A 191 -16.89 8.13 19.47
CA VAL A 191 -15.46 7.90 19.24
C VAL A 191 -14.87 7.03 20.35
N ILE A 192 -13.80 6.30 20.06
CA ILE A 192 -13.35 5.18 20.89
C ILE A 192 -12.97 5.56 22.33
N ASP A 193 -12.37 6.73 22.53
CA ASP A 193 -11.89 7.18 23.83
C ASP A 193 -11.81 8.72 23.94
N GLU A 194 -11.60 9.20 25.16
CA GLU A 194 -11.50 10.63 25.48
C GLU A 194 -10.32 11.31 24.78
N LYS A 195 -9.21 10.58 24.58
CA LYS A 195 -8.03 11.11 23.88
C LYS A 195 -8.35 11.42 22.42
N SER A 196 -9.11 10.54 21.77
CA SER A 196 -9.59 10.70 20.40
C SER A 196 -10.56 11.88 20.31
N CYS A 197 -11.50 12.00 21.26
CA CYS A 197 -12.42 13.14 21.36
C CYS A 197 -11.66 14.48 21.45
N LYS A 198 -10.70 14.59 22.38
CA LYS A 198 -9.87 15.81 22.58
C LYS A 198 -9.06 16.18 21.33
N THR A 199 -8.58 15.18 20.59
CA THR A 199 -7.83 15.40 19.35
C THR A 199 -8.74 15.96 18.26
N LEU A 200 -9.96 15.44 18.13
CA LEU A 200 -10.96 15.91 17.18
C LEU A 200 -11.47 17.31 17.54
N GLU A 201 -11.73 17.58 18.82
CA GLU A 201 -12.10 18.91 19.32
C GLU A 201 -11.01 19.94 19.04
N LYS A 202 -9.74 19.61 19.26
CA LYS A 202 -8.60 20.48 18.94
C LYS A 202 -8.54 20.78 17.44
N HIS A 203 -8.75 19.77 16.59
CA HIS A 203 -8.78 19.97 15.14
C HIS A 203 -9.96 20.84 14.72
N ALA A 204 -11.16 20.58 15.22
CA ALA A 204 -12.36 21.38 14.93
C ALA A 204 -12.20 22.84 15.38
N ALA A 205 -11.62 23.08 16.56
CA ALA A 205 -11.33 24.42 17.06
C ALA A 205 -10.34 25.18 16.17
N ARG A 206 -9.35 24.48 15.59
CA ARG A 206 -8.43 25.05 14.59
C ARG A 206 -9.17 25.36 13.28
N MET A 207 -9.92 24.39 12.74
CA MET A 207 -10.66 24.56 11.48
C MET A 207 -11.71 25.68 11.53
N LYS A 208 -12.37 25.90 12.67
CA LYS A 208 -13.29 27.04 12.83
C LYS A 208 -12.61 28.41 12.67
N LYS A 209 -11.28 28.49 12.78
CA LYS A 209 -10.49 29.73 12.58
C LYS A 209 -9.90 29.83 11.17
N GLU A 210 -9.52 28.70 10.59
CA GLU A 210 -8.74 28.63 9.34
C GLU A 210 -9.58 28.23 8.11
N ALA A 211 -10.78 27.72 8.33
CA ALA A 211 -11.66 27.16 7.30
C ALA A 211 -13.11 27.62 7.50
N LYS A 212 -13.94 27.38 6.49
CA LYS A 212 -15.38 27.67 6.57
C LYS A 212 -16.12 26.43 7.05
N LEU A 213 -16.75 26.51 8.22
CA LEU A 213 -17.66 25.46 8.68
C LEU A 213 -18.91 25.44 7.79
N LEU A 214 -19.15 24.32 7.10
CA LEU A 214 -20.39 24.11 6.35
C LEU A 214 -21.51 23.65 7.28
N HIS A 215 -21.23 22.63 8.10
CA HIS A 215 -22.17 22.15 9.10
C HIS A 215 -21.46 21.31 10.18
N ALA A 216 -22.02 21.34 11.40
CA ALA A 216 -21.72 20.41 12.48
C ALA A 216 -23.06 19.87 12.99
N CYS A 217 -23.19 18.56 13.08
CA CYS A 217 -24.43 17.93 13.55
C CYS A 217 -24.61 18.13 15.06
N ASP A 218 -25.81 17.88 15.55
CA ASP A 218 -26.08 17.82 16.98
C ASP A 218 -25.80 16.42 17.53
N VAL A 219 -25.42 16.36 18.81
CA VAL A 219 -25.32 15.11 19.56
C VAL A 219 -26.55 15.00 20.46
N LEU A 220 -27.19 13.83 20.49
CA LEU A 220 -28.36 13.63 21.32
C LEU A 220 -28.04 13.88 22.81
N PRO A 221 -28.92 14.56 23.58
CA PRO A 221 -28.63 14.95 24.97
C PRO A 221 -28.26 13.79 25.89
N GLU A 222 -28.75 12.58 25.67
CA GLU A 222 -28.41 11.39 26.46
C GLU A 222 -26.93 10.98 26.39
N CYS A 223 -26.16 11.55 25.45
CA CYS A 223 -24.76 11.21 25.20
C CYS A 223 -23.75 12.04 26.00
N LYS A 224 -24.21 12.92 26.90
CA LYS A 224 -23.39 13.84 27.71
C LYS A 224 -22.20 13.17 28.41
N ASP A 225 -22.41 11.95 28.90
CA ASP A 225 -21.44 11.23 29.72
C ASP A 225 -20.57 10.26 28.90
N GLY A 226 -20.72 10.24 27.57
CA GLY A 226 -19.94 9.42 26.66
C GLY A 226 -18.89 10.20 25.87
N THR A 227 -18.08 9.47 25.11
CA THR A 227 -17.05 10.06 24.22
C THR A 227 -17.63 10.28 22.82
N PHE A 228 -18.41 11.35 22.66
CA PHE A 228 -19.06 11.69 21.39
C PHE A 228 -18.43 12.91 20.73
N PHE A 229 -18.29 12.85 19.41
CA PHE A 229 -17.90 13.98 18.59
C PHE A 229 -18.83 14.04 17.37
N ALA A 230 -19.52 15.16 17.20
CA ALA A 230 -20.48 15.33 16.11
C ALA A 230 -19.79 15.28 14.74
N PRO A 231 -20.43 14.72 13.70
CA PRO A 231 -20.00 14.89 12.32
C PRO A 231 -19.82 16.38 11.94
N HIS A 232 -18.63 16.72 11.42
CA HIS A 232 -18.29 18.06 10.95
C HIS A 232 -17.93 18.04 9.46
N CYS A 233 -18.35 19.07 8.75
CA CYS A 233 -17.96 19.33 7.36
C CYS A 233 -17.40 20.74 7.23
N PHE A 234 -16.15 20.85 6.75
CA PHE A 234 -15.44 22.11 6.55
C PHE A 234 -15.09 22.31 5.09
N GLU A 235 -15.19 23.53 4.57
CA GLU A 235 -14.63 23.93 3.28
C GLU A 235 -13.24 24.53 3.50
N ILE A 236 -12.22 23.95 2.86
CA ILE A 236 -10.79 24.32 2.99
C ILE A 236 -10.21 24.73 1.62
N PRO A 237 -9.19 25.59 1.57
CA PRO A 237 -8.64 26.08 0.30
C PRO A 237 -7.80 25.04 -0.47
N SER A 238 -7.17 24.10 0.23
CA SER A 238 -6.36 23.02 -0.34
C SER A 238 -6.24 21.89 0.68
N ILE A 239 -5.99 20.66 0.20
CA ILE A 239 -5.63 19.51 1.05
C ILE A 239 -4.35 19.76 1.88
N ASP A 240 -3.46 20.66 1.43
CA ASP A 240 -2.19 20.97 2.09
C ASP A 240 -2.35 21.58 3.50
N VAL A 241 -3.55 22.07 3.83
CA VAL A 241 -3.90 22.55 5.19
C VAL A 241 -3.96 21.39 6.21
N LEU A 242 -4.04 20.14 5.73
CA LEU A 242 -4.09 18.94 6.54
C LEU A 242 -2.70 18.33 6.70
N GLU A 243 -2.08 18.59 7.86
CA GLU A 243 -0.72 18.12 8.17
C GLU A 243 -0.65 16.60 8.41
N ARG A 244 -1.74 15.99 8.86
CA ARG A 244 -1.83 14.57 9.23
C ARG A 244 -3.24 14.05 9.08
N GLU A 245 -3.40 12.74 9.22
CA GLU A 245 -4.71 12.11 9.29
C GLU A 245 -5.50 12.60 10.52
N VAL A 246 -6.78 12.86 10.32
CA VAL A 246 -7.75 13.17 11.38
C VAL A 246 -8.73 12.00 11.48
N PHE A 247 -8.54 11.14 12.48
CA PHE A 247 -9.26 9.88 12.61
C PHE A 247 -10.61 10.04 13.33
N GLY A 248 -11.61 10.60 12.64
CA GLY A 248 -12.96 10.80 13.15
C GLY A 248 -13.92 11.33 12.09
N PRO A 249 -15.15 11.75 12.45
CA PRO A 249 -16.20 12.09 11.50
C PRO A 249 -16.04 13.55 11.04
N VAL A 250 -14.90 13.85 10.40
CA VAL A 250 -14.59 15.18 9.84
C VAL A 250 -14.29 15.05 8.36
N VAL A 251 -15.16 15.63 7.53
CA VAL A 251 -14.97 15.71 6.07
C VAL A 251 -14.54 17.13 5.71
N HIS A 252 -13.56 17.25 4.83
CA HIS A 252 -13.10 18.53 4.29
C HIS A 252 -13.47 18.62 2.81
N VAL A 253 -13.99 19.75 2.36
CA VAL A 253 -14.37 20.01 0.96
C VAL A 253 -13.36 20.95 0.35
N VAL A 254 -12.85 20.59 -0.83
CA VAL A 254 -11.99 21.42 -1.68
C VAL A 254 -12.69 21.62 -3.02
N ARG A 255 -12.77 22.87 -3.49
CA ARG A 255 -13.27 23.16 -4.84
C ARG A 255 -12.12 23.14 -5.84
N PHE A 256 -12.37 22.66 -7.05
CA PHE A 256 -11.40 22.73 -8.13
C PHE A 256 -12.07 23.08 -9.47
N LYS A 257 -11.33 23.73 -10.37
CA LYS A 257 -11.79 23.98 -11.74
C LYS A 257 -11.48 22.75 -12.60
N ALA A 258 -12.33 22.41 -13.57
CA ALA A 258 -12.11 21.26 -14.44
C ALA A 258 -10.71 21.20 -15.07
N ARG A 259 -10.20 22.35 -15.55
CA ARG A 259 -8.85 22.49 -16.12
C ARG A 259 -7.69 22.23 -15.14
N ASP A 260 -7.96 22.30 -13.83
CA ASP A 260 -6.98 22.13 -12.76
C ASP A 260 -6.99 20.69 -12.19
N LEU A 261 -7.71 19.75 -12.81
CA LEU A 261 -7.74 18.34 -12.39
C LEU A 261 -6.32 17.77 -12.19
N GLY A 262 -5.40 18.01 -13.13
CA GLY A 262 -4.01 17.54 -12.98
C GLY A 262 -3.35 17.98 -11.67
N LYS A 263 -3.55 19.25 -11.26
CA LYS A 263 -3.01 19.78 -9.99
C LYS A 263 -3.63 19.09 -8.77
N VAL A 264 -4.93 18.75 -8.84
CA VAL A 264 -5.61 17.99 -7.78
C VAL A 264 -4.97 16.61 -7.62
N LEU A 265 -4.65 15.94 -8.74
CA LEU A 265 -4.00 14.62 -8.70
C LEU A 265 -2.60 14.72 -8.07
N ASP A 266 -1.82 15.74 -8.44
CA ASP A 266 -0.50 15.99 -7.89
C ASP A 266 -0.56 16.26 -6.37
N GLN A 267 -1.51 17.08 -5.92
CA GLN A 267 -1.72 17.37 -4.49
C GLN A 267 -2.07 16.13 -3.67
N ILE A 268 -2.96 15.27 -4.18
CA ILE A 268 -3.33 14.03 -3.50
C ILE A 268 -2.10 13.11 -3.37
N ASN A 269 -1.36 12.91 -4.47
CA ASN A 269 -0.13 12.11 -4.46
C ASN A 269 0.94 12.68 -3.51
N ALA A 270 1.07 14.01 -3.43
CA ALA A 270 2.05 14.71 -2.59
C ALA A 270 1.81 14.51 -1.08
N SER A 271 0.60 14.15 -0.65
CA SER A 271 0.34 13.76 0.75
C SER A 271 1.23 12.59 1.21
N GLY A 272 1.64 11.76 0.25
CA GLY A 272 2.39 10.52 0.45
C GLY A 272 1.54 9.35 0.97
N TYR A 273 0.26 9.57 1.24
CA TYR A 273 -0.70 8.51 1.55
C TYR A 273 -1.30 7.95 0.25
N GLY A 274 -1.81 6.72 0.32
CA GLY A 274 -2.27 6.00 -0.87
C GLY A 274 -3.18 4.83 -0.54
N LEU A 275 -4.20 5.04 0.30
CA LEU A 275 -5.10 3.96 0.74
C LEU A 275 -6.36 3.85 -0.11
N THR A 276 -7.39 4.69 0.09
CA THR A 276 -8.63 4.67 -0.71
C THR A 276 -8.85 5.95 -1.50
N LEU A 277 -9.56 5.80 -2.64
CA LEU A 277 -9.98 6.88 -3.53
C LEU A 277 -11.40 6.63 -4.03
N GLY A 278 -12.28 7.61 -3.86
CA GLY A 278 -13.57 7.68 -4.55
C GLY A 278 -13.48 8.50 -5.83
N ILE A 279 -14.17 8.06 -6.88
CA ILE A 279 -14.32 8.82 -8.13
C ILE A 279 -15.80 8.83 -8.50
N HIS A 280 -16.39 10.01 -8.65
CA HIS A 280 -17.70 10.17 -9.23
C HIS A 280 -17.61 10.91 -10.55
N SER A 281 -17.83 10.17 -11.64
CA SER A 281 -17.82 10.66 -13.02
C SER A 281 -18.56 9.67 -13.92
N ARG A 282 -19.27 10.20 -14.92
CA ARG A 282 -19.88 9.41 -16.00
C ARG A 282 -19.00 9.36 -17.26
N ILE A 283 -17.79 9.92 -17.19
CA ILE A 283 -16.85 9.98 -18.32
C ILE A 283 -15.73 8.96 -18.10
N ASP A 284 -15.72 7.89 -18.90
CA ASP A 284 -14.73 6.80 -18.78
C ASP A 284 -13.28 7.27 -18.95
N SER A 285 -13.02 8.28 -19.80
CA SER A 285 -11.67 8.84 -19.93
C SER A 285 -11.22 9.55 -18.65
N THR A 286 -12.12 10.25 -17.96
CA THR A 286 -11.83 10.90 -16.67
C THR A 286 -11.55 9.87 -15.59
N VAL A 287 -12.39 8.83 -15.48
CA VAL A 287 -12.19 7.72 -14.54
C VAL A 287 -10.84 7.06 -14.77
N ARG A 288 -10.49 6.74 -16.04
CA ARG A 288 -9.19 6.15 -16.39
C ARG A 288 -8.03 7.07 -16.06
N GLU A 289 -8.09 8.35 -16.42
CA GLU A 289 -7.02 9.30 -16.11
C GLU A 289 -6.75 9.38 -14.59
N ILE A 290 -7.79 9.58 -13.79
CA ILE A 290 -7.68 9.70 -12.33
C ILE A 290 -7.16 8.39 -11.72
N SER A 291 -7.78 7.27 -12.08
CA SER A 291 -7.40 5.96 -11.53
C SER A 291 -6.03 5.49 -12.00
N HIS A 292 -5.49 5.97 -13.12
CA HIS A 292 -4.14 5.63 -13.56
C HIS A 292 -3.07 6.49 -12.88
N LYS A 293 -3.29 7.81 -12.77
CA LYS A 293 -2.30 8.75 -12.21
C LYS A 293 -2.19 8.71 -10.69
N LEU A 294 -3.26 8.38 -9.96
CA LEU A 294 -3.24 8.38 -8.50
C LEU A 294 -2.63 7.10 -7.92
N ARG A 295 -1.63 7.27 -7.06
CA ARG A 295 -0.92 6.20 -6.34
C ARG A 295 -1.70 5.78 -5.09
N VAL A 296 -2.82 5.09 -5.32
CA VAL A 296 -3.72 4.56 -4.28
C VAL A 296 -3.91 3.06 -4.41
N GLY A 297 -4.13 2.37 -3.30
CA GLY A 297 -4.33 0.93 -3.29
C GLY A 297 -5.75 0.48 -3.66
N ASN A 298 -6.79 1.23 -3.28
CA ASN A 298 -8.18 0.88 -3.56
C ASN A 298 -8.91 2.07 -4.18
N CYS A 299 -9.44 1.89 -5.40
CA CYS A 299 -10.19 2.89 -6.14
C CYS A 299 -11.64 2.43 -6.32
N TYR A 300 -12.58 3.32 -6.03
CA TYR A 300 -14.01 3.07 -6.06
C TYR A 300 -14.68 4.09 -6.97
N VAL A 301 -15.40 3.62 -7.99
CA VAL A 301 -16.00 4.46 -9.03
C VAL A 301 -17.53 4.41 -8.92
N ASN A 302 -18.14 5.59 -8.77
CA ASN A 302 -19.58 5.82 -8.65
C ASN A 302 -20.25 5.00 -7.51
N ARG A 303 -19.56 4.96 -6.37
CA ARG A 303 -19.99 4.31 -5.13
C ARG A 303 -19.19 4.86 -3.95
N ASN A 304 -19.62 4.55 -2.73
CA ASN A 304 -18.83 4.79 -1.53
C ASN A 304 -17.46 4.07 -1.57
N GLN A 305 -16.51 4.55 -0.77
CA GLN A 305 -15.12 4.06 -0.76
C GLN A 305 -14.74 3.27 0.49
N ILE A 306 -15.72 2.69 1.19
CA ILE A 306 -15.52 1.95 2.43
C ILE A 306 -16.10 0.54 2.33
N GLY A 307 -15.74 -0.33 3.29
CA GLY A 307 -16.34 -1.67 3.37
C GLY A 307 -15.82 -2.63 2.30
N ALA A 308 -14.52 -2.58 2.00
CA ALA A 308 -13.86 -3.54 1.13
C ALA A 308 -14.16 -4.98 1.58
N VAL A 309 -14.58 -5.83 0.64
CA VAL A 309 -14.96 -7.21 0.86
C VAL A 309 -13.78 -8.13 0.55
N VAL A 310 -13.45 -9.01 1.51
CA VAL A 310 -12.35 -9.98 1.39
C VAL A 310 -12.53 -10.86 0.15
N GLY A 311 -11.47 -11.04 -0.63
CA GLY A 311 -11.50 -11.84 -1.87
C GLY A 311 -12.18 -11.18 -3.06
N VAL A 312 -12.81 -10.02 -2.88
CA VAL A 312 -13.49 -9.24 -3.93
C VAL A 312 -12.71 -7.94 -4.16
N GLN A 313 -12.52 -7.16 -3.09
CA GLN A 313 -11.66 -5.97 -3.07
C GLN A 313 -10.52 -6.15 -2.07
N PRO A 314 -9.44 -6.88 -2.41
CA PRO A 314 -8.23 -6.93 -1.60
C PRO A 314 -7.84 -5.52 -1.10
N PHE A 315 -7.61 -5.41 0.21
CA PHE A 315 -7.51 -4.12 0.87
C PHE A 315 -6.09 -3.85 1.36
N GLY A 316 -5.57 -2.68 1.03
CA GLY A 316 -4.28 -2.22 1.51
C GLY A 316 -3.75 -1.07 0.67
N GLY A 317 -2.88 -0.26 1.28
CA GLY A 317 -2.40 0.98 0.68
C GLY A 317 -1.01 0.87 0.06
N GLN A 318 -0.49 2.02 -0.35
CA GLN A 318 0.90 2.21 -0.75
C GLN A 318 1.47 3.51 -0.15
N GLY A 319 2.78 3.70 -0.25
CA GLY A 319 3.46 4.84 0.36
C GLY A 319 3.34 4.83 1.88
N LYS A 320 2.91 5.94 2.49
CA LYS A 320 2.70 6.05 3.95
C LYS A 320 1.52 5.22 4.47
N SER A 321 0.70 4.66 3.58
CA SER A 321 -0.51 3.89 3.92
C SER A 321 -0.28 2.39 4.06
N GLY A 322 0.90 1.89 3.69
CA GLY A 322 1.27 0.53 4.03
C GLY A 322 2.38 -0.06 3.17
N THR A 323 2.85 -1.23 3.60
CA THR A 323 3.90 -2.00 2.91
C THR A 323 3.31 -3.03 1.94
N GLY A 324 2.05 -3.41 2.14
CA GLY A 324 1.46 -4.61 1.54
C GLY A 324 2.13 -5.91 2.00
N PRO A 325 1.75 -7.06 1.40
CA PRO A 325 0.69 -7.20 0.39
C PRO A 325 -0.72 -6.94 0.95
N LYS A 326 -1.72 -6.82 0.08
CA LYS A 326 -3.10 -6.51 0.48
C LYS A 326 -3.72 -7.62 1.32
N ALA A 327 -4.33 -7.24 2.43
CA ALA A 327 -5.15 -8.14 3.23
C ALA A 327 -6.37 -8.63 2.42
N GLY A 328 -6.69 -9.92 2.55
CA GLY A 328 -7.76 -10.56 1.78
C GLY A 328 -7.47 -10.70 0.28
N GLY A 329 -6.22 -10.44 -0.15
CA GLY A 329 -5.73 -10.65 -1.50
C GLY A 329 -5.00 -11.99 -1.68
N PRO A 330 -4.74 -12.38 -2.93
CA PRO A 330 -4.10 -13.66 -3.24
C PRO A 330 -2.66 -13.78 -2.73
N HIS A 331 -1.94 -12.67 -2.56
CA HIS A 331 -0.52 -12.66 -2.18
C HIS A 331 -0.27 -12.47 -0.68
N TYR A 332 -1.32 -12.35 0.13
CA TYR A 332 -1.19 -12.02 1.56
C TYR A 332 -0.49 -13.14 2.34
N VAL A 333 -0.99 -14.38 2.22
CA VAL A 333 -0.50 -15.54 2.98
C VAL A 333 0.95 -15.87 2.65
N GLU A 334 1.36 -15.71 1.39
CA GLU A 334 2.74 -15.95 0.95
C GLU A 334 3.78 -15.08 1.66
N ARG A 335 3.41 -13.87 2.14
CA ARG A 335 4.33 -13.03 2.91
C ARG A 335 4.66 -13.62 4.29
N PHE A 336 3.77 -14.45 4.84
CA PHE A 336 3.97 -15.15 6.11
C PHE A 336 4.82 -16.43 5.96
N ALA A 337 5.21 -16.79 4.75
CA ALA A 337 5.99 -17.99 4.47
C ALA A 337 7.37 -17.63 3.86
N LYS A 338 8.33 -18.56 3.97
CA LYS A 338 9.67 -18.48 3.36
C LYS A 338 9.92 -19.65 2.39
N PRO A 339 10.92 -19.55 1.49
CA PRO A 339 11.40 -20.69 0.71
C PRO A 339 11.81 -21.86 1.62
N VAL A 340 11.67 -23.09 1.12
CA VAL A 340 12.22 -24.28 1.79
C VAL A 340 13.66 -24.41 1.34
N ALA A 341 14.60 -24.53 2.28
CA ALA A 341 16.01 -24.69 1.97
C ALA A 341 16.25 -25.92 1.07
N THR A 342 16.99 -25.74 -0.02
CA THR A 342 17.49 -26.85 -0.85
C THR A 342 18.97 -27.06 -0.56
N ALA A 343 19.53 -28.24 -0.87
CA ALA A 343 20.93 -28.56 -0.55
C ALA A 343 21.96 -27.56 -1.11
N SER A 344 21.61 -26.75 -2.12
CA SER A 344 22.44 -25.70 -2.70
C SER A 344 22.47 -24.38 -1.90
N SER A 345 21.50 -24.12 -1.01
CA SER A 345 21.49 -22.92 -0.15
C SER A 345 22.37 -23.05 1.10
N ALA A 346 23.03 -24.20 1.27
CA ALA A 346 23.86 -24.54 2.43
C ALA A 346 25.37 -24.36 2.19
N GLN A 347 25.79 -23.75 1.07
CA GLN A 347 27.18 -23.34 0.93
C GLN A 347 27.39 -22.05 1.73
N ASN A 348 27.94 -22.21 2.93
CA ASN A 348 28.52 -21.12 3.71
C ASN A 348 29.50 -20.35 2.81
N ALA A 349 29.05 -19.22 2.27
CA ALA A 349 29.96 -18.24 1.70
C ALA A 349 30.88 -17.78 2.84
N ASP A 350 32.20 -17.75 2.58
CA ASP A 350 33.16 -17.11 3.47
C ASP A 350 32.61 -15.72 3.85
N ILE A 351 32.30 -15.55 5.13
CA ILE A 351 31.76 -14.30 5.66
C ILE A 351 32.89 -13.27 5.57
N HIS A 352 32.96 -12.57 4.46
CA HIS A 352 33.74 -11.35 4.36
C HIS A 352 33.05 -10.29 5.21
N ASP A 353 33.69 -9.97 6.33
CA ASP A 353 33.30 -8.88 7.22
C ASP A 353 33.53 -7.53 6.54
N ASP A 354 32.56 -7.07 5.76
CA ASP A 354 32.50 -5.70 5.22
C ASP A 354 31.53 -4.84 6.05
N ARG A 355 31.80 -4.71 7.35
CA ARG A 355 31.14 -3.75 8.25
C ARG A 355 31.61 -2.29 8.03
N SER A 356 32.21 -1.99 6.88
CA SER A 356 32.66 -0.64 6.55
C SER A 356 31.48 0.33 6.64
N PRO A 357 31.64 1.50 7.31
CA PRO A 357 30.56 2.45 7.44
C PRO A 357 30.08 2.92 6.06
N ILE A 358 28.76 2.93 5.86
CA ILE A 358 28.13 3.50 4.66
C ILE A 358 28.39 5.01 4.65
N ILE A 359 29.17 5.47 3.67
CA ILE A 359 29.42 6.89 3.41
C ILE A 359 28.69 7.25 2.11
N VAL A 360 27.69 8.13 2.20
CA VAL A 360 26.97 8.66 1.03
C VAL A 360 27.72 9.89 0.51
N LYS A 361 28.08 9.91 -0.78
CA LYS A 361 28.73 11.09 -1.40
C LYS A 361 28.00 11.69 -2.61
N ASP A 362 27.23 10.89 -3.33
CA ASP A 362 26.59 11.29 -4.59
C ASP A 362 25.08 11.04 -4.54
N VAL A 363 24.29 11.93 -5.13
CA VAL A 363 22.83 11.82 -5.20
C VAL A 363 22.31 12.18 -6.59
N LEU A 364 21.24 11.51 -7.02
CA LEU A 364 20.48 11.91 -8.21
C LEU A 364 19.67 13.18 -7.92
N SER A 365 19.57 14.05 -8.92
CA SER A 365 18.75 15.27 -8.82
C SER A 365 17.26 14.96 -8.90
N LYS A 366 16.43 15.87 -8.37
CA LYS A 366 14.95 15.77 -8.48
C LYS A 366 14.47 15.70 -9.93
N ALA A 367 15.15 16.40 -10.85
CA ALA A 367 14.83 16.35 -12.27
C ALA A 367 15.04 14.95 -12.86
N GLN A 368 16.11 14.25 -12.45
CA GLN A 368 16.34 12.88 -12.88
C GLN A 368 15.26 11.92 -12.36
N TYR A 369 14.82 12.07 -11.11
CA TYR A 369 13.68 11.27 -10.60
C TYR A 369 12.39 11.57 -11.36
N ALA A 370 12.11 12.84 -11.68
CA ALA A 370 10.93 13.23 -12.46
C ALA A 370 10.95 12.64 -13.88
N ASP A 371 12.10 12.65 -14.56
CA ASP A 371 12.27 12.03 -15.88
C ASP A 371 12.01 10.51 -15.80
N MET A 372 12.54 9.84 -14.76
CA MET A 372 12.32 8.41 -14.55
C MET A 372 10.87 8.07 -14.24
N LEU A 373 10.18 8.88 -13.43
CA LEU A 373 8.75 8.71 -13.14
C LEU A 373 7.91 8.90 -14.41
N SER A 374 8.22 9.90 -15.24
CA SER A 374 7.53 10.09 -16.52
C SER A 374 7.74 8.90 -17.46
N ALA A 375 8.96 8.36 -17.55
CA ALA A 375 9.25 7.14 -18.31
C ALA A 375 8.54 5.92 -17.73
N GLN A 376 8.41 5.84 -16.40
CA GLN A 376 7.68 4.78 -15.72
C GLN A 376 6.18 4.83 -16.02
N GLU A 377 5.57 6.02 -16.04
CA GLU A 377 4.16 6.18 -16.41
C GLU A 377 3.91 5.69 -17.85
N GLU A 378 4.78 6.05 -18.80
CA GLU A 378 4.72 5.52 -20.17
C GLU A 378 4.87 3.98 -20.17
N TRP A 379 5.87 3.46 -19.44
CA TRP A 379 6.13 2.02 -19.36
C TRP A 379 4.96 1.24 -18.75
N GLN A 380 4.33 1.78 -17.71
CA GLN A 380 3.23 1.18 -16.93
C GLN A 380 1.97 0.96 -17.77
N PHE A 381 1.74 1.78 -18.79
CA PHE A 381 0.53 1.76 -19.61
C PHE A 381 0.78 1.40 -21.08
N PHE A 382 1.97 0.86 -21.43
CA PHE A 382 2.09 0.12 -22.69
C PHE A 382 1.00 -0.96 -22.77
N ASP A 383 0.42 -1.12 -23.96
CA ASP A 383 -0.32 -2.32 -24.29
C ASP A 383 0.57 -3.50 -23.94
N GLY A 384 0.15 -4.38 -23.04
CA GLY A 384 1.18 -5.20 -22.40
C GLY A 384 1.68 -6.35 -23.25
N ASN A 385 1.07 -6.63 -24.40
CA ASN A 385 1.73 -7.37 -25.48
C ASN A 385 3.03 -6.67 -25.93
N GLU A 386 3.04 -5.34 -25.99
CA GLU A 386 4.22 -4.57 -26.36
C GLU A 386 5.27 -4.58 -25.24
N ARG A 387 4.86 -4.48 -23.97
CA ARG A 387 5.80 -4.62 -22.84
C ARG A 387 6.52 -5.97 -22.88
N VAL A 388 5.77 -7.06 -23.04
CA VAL A 388 6.31 -8.42 -23.13
C VAL A 388 7.30 -8.54 -24.30
N ARG A 389 6.91 -8.09 -25.51
CA ARG A 389 7.80 -8.11 -26.69
C ARG A 389 9.09 -7.31 -26.49
N ILE A 390 9.02 -6.15 -25.81
CA ILE A 390 10.20 -5.33 -25.53
C ILE A 390 11.15 -6.07 -24.56
N LEU A 391 10.60 -6.76 -23.55
CA LEU A 391 11.40 -7.59 -22.64
C LEU A 391 12.02 -8.80 -23.35
N GLU A 392 11.29 -9.48 -24.23
CA GLU A 392 11.82 -10.57 -25.06
C GLU A 392 12.96 -10.09 -25.99
N LYS A 393 12.79 -8.91 -26.61
CA LYS A 393 13.85 -8.27 -27.41
C LYS A 393 15.07 -7.95 -26.56
N LEU A 394 14.89 -7.51 -25.31
CA LEU A 394 15.99 -7.28 -24.38
C LEU A 394 16.70 -8.61 -24.05
N ALA A 395 15.97 -9.67 -23.72
CA ALA A 395 16.53 -10.99 -23.45
C ALA A 395 17.36 -11.52 -24.63
N SER A 396 16.85 -11.42 -25.85
CA SER A 396 17.59 -11.80 -27.07
C SER A 396 18.87 -10.96 -27.24
N LYS A 397 18.81 -9.64 -27.04
CA LYS A 397 20.01 -8.78 -27.11
C LYS A 397 21.05 -9.12 -26.06
N LEU A 398 20.63 -9.53 -24.87
CA LEU A 398 21.54 -9.99 -23.82
C LEU A 398 22.18 -11.33 -24.19
N SER A 399 21.40 -12.26 -24.74
CA SER A 399 21.87 -13.57 -25.22
C SER A 399 22.88 -13.45 -26.36
N ASP A 400 22.70 -12.47 -27.25
CA ASP A 400 23.60 -12.21 -28.39
C ASP A 400 24.85 -11.38 -28.01
N SER A 401 24.99 -11.00 -26.74
CA SER A 401 26.11 -10.20 -26.25
C SER A 401 27.42 -10.99 -26.27
N SER A 402 28.55 -10.31 -26.52
CA SER A 402 29.88 -10.90 -26.37
C SER A 402 30.39 -10.92 -24.93
N LYS A 403 29.60 -10.42 -23.97
CA LYS A 403 29.94 -10.38 -22.54
C LYS A 403 29.19 -11.46 -21.80
N ASP A 404 29.91 -12.42 -21.23
CA ASP A 404 29.35 -13.56 -20.49
C ASP A 404 28.44 -13.11 -19.34
N GLU A 405 28.76 -11.98 -18.70
CA GLU A 405 27.95 -11.41 -17.62
C GLU A 405 26.51 -11.09 -18.09
N LEU A 406 26.37 -10.54 -19.30
CA LEU A 406 25.06 -10.19 -19.87
C LEU A 406 24.30 -11.45 -20.32
N VAL A 407 25.01 -12.42 -20.90
CA VAL A 407 24.42 -13.69 -21.35
C VAL A 407 23.87 -14.49 -20.16
N SER A 408 24.59 -14.50 -19.04
CA SER A 408 24.26 -15.31 -17.86
C SER A 408 22.88 -15.04 -17.24
N GLY A 409 22.33 -13.84 -17.44
CA GLY A 409 21.02 -13.45 -16.90
C GLY A 409 19.92 -13.31 -17.95
N ALA A 410 20.19 -13.62 -19.22
CA ALA A 410 19.24 -13.40 -20.30
C ALA A 410 17.95 -14.22 -20.14
N ASP A 411 18.07 -15.47 -19.67
CA ASP A 411 16.94 -16.36 -19.43
C ASP A 411 15.98 -15.79 -18.37
N HIS A 412 16.49 -15.17 -17.30
CA HIS A 412 15.65 -14.52 -16.30
C HIS A 412 14.78 -13.41 -16.90
N ILE A 413 15.32 -12.60 -17.83
CA ILE A 413 14.52 -11.56 -18.50
C ILE A 413 13.42 -12.19 -19.34
N ALA A 414 13.71 -13.28 -20.06
CA ALA A 414 12.71 -14.00 -20.85
C ALA A 414 11.61 -14.63 -19.98
N ASP A 415 11.99 -15.25 -18.86
CA ASP A 415 11.04 -15.86 -17.91
C ASP A 415 10.12 -14.80 -17.30
N PHE A 416 10.65 -13.65 -16.88
CA PHE A 416 9.82 -12.56 -16.38
C PHE A 416 8.95 -11.91 -17.45
N ALA A 417 9.40 -11.87 -18.72
CA ALA A 417 8.55 -11.42 -19.83
C ALA A 417 7.31 -12.32 -19.96
N ALA A 418 7.47 -13.64 -19.90
CA ALA A 418 6.35 -14.58 -19.93
C ALA A 418 5.41 -14.42 -18.72
N LEU A 419 5.96 -14.17 -17.53
CA LEU A 419 5.16 -13.93 -16.33
C LEU A 419 4.39 -12.60 -16.39
N SER A 420 4.91 -11.56 -17.04
CA SER A 420 4.25 -10.25 -17.15
C SER A 420 2.90 -10.32 -17.85
N GLU A 421 2.71 -11.25 -18.79
CA GLU A 421 1.46 -11.45 -19.53
C GLU A 421 0.28 -11.72 -18.57
N ASN A 422 0.53 -12.47 -17.48
CA ASN A 422 -0.49 -12.96 -16.56
C ASN A 422 -0.42 -12.23 -15.20
N GLY A 423 -1.15 -11.11 -15.09
CA GLY A 423 -1.44 -10.45 -13.79
C GLY A 423 -0.66 -9.17 -13.49
N PHE A 424 0.25 -8.75 -14.36
CA PHE A 424 0.99 -7.47 -14.24
C PHE A 424 0.72 -6.50 -15.40
N VAL A 425 0.40 -7.06 -16.58
CA VAL A 425 -0.11 -6.31 -17.72
C VAL A 425 -1.63 -6.17 -17.65
N ALA A 426 -2.33 -7.29 -17.50
CA ALA A 426 -3.78 -7.33 -17.44
C ALA A 426 -4.24 -7.50 -15.99
N PRO A 427 -5.33 -6.84 -15.57
CA PRO A 427 -5.89 -7.06 -14.26
C PRO A 427 -6.47 -8.47 -14.14
N LYS A 428 -6.43 -9.00 -12.92
CA LYS A 428 -7.21 -10.16 -12.54
C LYS A 428 -8.62 -9.71 -12.15
N ARG A 429 -9.63 -10.15 -12.89
CA ARG A 429 -11.04 -9.99 -12.52
C ARG A 429 -11.30 -10.78 -11.24
N MET A 430 -11.68 -10.08 -10.18
CA MET A 430 -12.09 -10.66 -8.92
C MET A 430 -13.58 -11.04 -8.97
N PRO A 431 -14.02 -12.10 -8.28
CA PRO A 431 -15.44 -12.39 -8.13
C PRO A 431 -16.13 -11.23 -7.43
N GLY A 432 -17.43 -11.04 -7.66
CA GLY A 432 -18.19 -9.97 -7.02
C GLY A 432 -19.69 -10.05 -7.33
N PRO A 433 -20.50 -9.19 -6.69
CA PRO A 433 -21.94 -9.15 -6.96
C PRO A 433 -22.23 -8.65 -8.38
N THR A 434 -23.40 -8.99 -8.91
CA THR A 434 -23.90 -8.40 -10.16
C THR A 434 -24.03 -6.89 -10.03
N GLY A 435 -23.69 -6.15 -11.09
CA GLY A 435 -23.77 -4.69 -11.08
C GLY A 435 -22.49 -4.00 -10.60
N GLU A 436 -21.42 -4.78 -10.43
CA GLU A 436 -20.12 -4.31 -9.99
C GLU A 436 -19.01 -5.05 -10.76
N THR A 437 -17.96 -4.34 -11.15
CA THR A 437 -16.71 -4.97 -11.60
C THR A 437 -15.61 -4.72 -10.60
N ASN A 438 -14.80 -5.74 -10.34
CA ASN A 438 -13.68 -5.69 -9.40
C ASN A 438 -12.43 -6.20 -10.10
N ASP A 439 -11.48 -5.32 -10.35
CA ASP A 439 -10.26 -5.63 -11.09
C ASP A 439 -9.05 -5.39 -10.20
N LEU A 440 -8.23 -6.43 -10.01
CA LEU A 440 -6.98 -6.39 -9.25
C LEU A 440 -5.79 -6.27 -10.22
N TYR A 441 -5.10 -5.15 -10.16
CA TYR A 441 -3.90 -4.85 -10.94
C TYR A 441 -2.66 -5.07 -10.08
N CYS A 442 -1.57 -5.57 -10.68
CA CYS A 442 -0.23 -5.44 -10.11
C CYS A 442 0.53 -4.37 -10.90
N LEU A 443 0.77 -3.22 -10.28
CA LEU A 443 1.43 -2.08 -10.91
C LEU A 443 2.86 -1.95 -10.39
N GLY A 444 3.74 -1.33 -11.18
CA GLY A 444 5.05 -0.92 -10.73
C GLY A 444 4.94 0.01 -9.52
N ARG A 445 5.89 -0.12 -8.60
CA ARG A 445 5.97 0.73 -7.40
C ARG A 445 6.38 2.16 -7.74
N GLY A 446 7.16 2.35 -8.80
CA GLY A 446 7.65 3.65 -9.27
C GLY A 446 9.11 3.56 -9.69
N VAL A 447 9.96 4.45 -9.17
CA VAL A 447 11.42 4.34 -9.33
C VAL A 447 11.95 3.32 -8.32
N TYR A 448 12.57 2.26 -8.81
CA TYR A 448 13.04 1.12 -8.03
C TYR A 448 14.57 1.03 -8.07
N LEU A 449 15.20 0.79 -6.93
CA LEU A 449 16.66 0.65 -6.84
C LEU A 449 17.06 -0.83 -6.86
N VAL A 450 17.95 -1.21 -7.77
CA VAL A 450 18.68 -2.48 -7.77
C VAL A 450 20.12 -2.18 -7.40
N GLN A 451 20.53 -2.57 -6.19
CA GLN A 451 21.88 -2.36 -5.67
C GLN A 451 22.70 -3.65 -5.75
N ALA A 452 23.84 -3.60 -6.41
CA ALA A 452 24.78 -4.71 -6.45
C ALA A 452 26.05 -4.38 -5.65
N ASP A 453 26.54 -5.36 -4.89
CA ASP A 453 27.91 -5.33 -4.37
C ASP A 453 28.91 -5.60 -5.51
N LYS A 454 30.19 -5.30 -5.26
CA LYS A 454 31.26 -5.41 -6.26
C LYS A 454 31.36 -6.82 -6.88
N ASP A 455 31.24 -7.84 -6.03
CA ASP A 455 31.40 -9.25 -6.40
C ASP A 455 30.06 -9.96 -6.61
N ALA A 456 28.97 -9.19 -6.80
CA ALA A 456 27.63 -9.74 -7.04
C ALA A 456 27.59 -10.55 -8.35
N ASP A 457 26.95 -11.71 -8.31
CA ASP A 457 26.75 -12.58 -9.48
C ASP A 457 25.92 -11.83 -10.55
N PRO A 458 26.42 -11.68 -11.79
CA PRO A 458 25.70 -11.02 -12.86
C PRO A 458 24.31 -11.58 -13.14
N ALA A 459 24.13 -12.91 -13.09
CA ALA A 459 22.85 -13.54 -13.35
C ALA A 459 21.80 -13.08 -12.32
N HIS A 460 22.18 -13.03 -11.05
CA HIS A 460 21.30 -12.58 -9.96
C HIS A 460 21.00 -11.08 -10.09
N VAL A 461 21.98 -10.25 -10.43
CA VAL A 461 21.75 -8.81 -10.66
C VAL A 461 20.75 -8.59 -11.80
N ILE A 462 20.92 -9.32 -12.92
CA ILE A 462 20.02 -9.24 -14.06
C ILE A 462 18.63 -9.79 -13.71
N ARG A 463 18.53 -10.83 -12.88
CA ARG A 463 17.24 -11.32 -12.36
C ARG A 463 16.46 -10.23 -11.62
N HIS A 464 17.13 -9.50 -10.71
CA HIS A 464 16.51 -8.39 -9.99
C HIS A 464 16.10 -7.23 -10.92
N LEU A 465 16.95 -6.90 -11.89
CA LEU A 465 16.64 -5.92 -12.93
C LEU A 465 15.40 -6.33 -13.75
N GLY A 466 15.37 -7.59 -14.19
CA GLY A 466 14.27 -8.15 -14.96
C GLY A 466 12.96 -8.12 -14.23
N ALA A 467 12.93 -8.60 -12.99
CA ALA A 467 11.74 -8.57 -12.14
C ALA A 467 11.22 -7.14 -11.94
N ALA A 468 12.11 -6.17 -11.71
CA ALA A 468 11.71 -4.78 -11.53
C ALA A 468 11.11 -4.16 -12.81
N LEU A 469 11.76 -4.38 -13.97
CA LEU A 469 11.26 -3.89 -15.27
C LEU A 469 9.94 -4.57 -15.65
N ALA A 470 9.86 -5.89 -15.51
CA ALA A 470 8.67 -6.70 -15.81
C ALA A 470 7.46 -6.30 -14.95
N ALA A 471 7.70 -5.97 -13.68
CA ALA A 471 6.67 -5.45 -12.78
C ALA A 471 6.20 -4.02 -13.11
N GLY A 472 6.85 -3.32 -14.05
CA GLY A 472 6.44 -1.98 -14.50
C GLY A 472 7.19 -0.82 -13.84
N ASN A 473 8.36 -1.05 -13.23
CA ASN A 473 9.14 0.00 -12.59
C ASN A 473 10.11 0.70 -13.55
N ALA A 474 10.44 1.96 -13.26
CA ALA A 474 11.71 2.53 -13.69
C ALA A 474 12.81 2.06 -12.75
N VAL A 475 14.03 1.80 -13.24
CA VAL A 475 15.08 1.16 -12.47
C VAL A 475 16.35 2.01 -12.43
N ILE A 476 16.83 2.25 -11.20
CA ILE A 476 18.19 2.67 -10.92
C ILE A 476 19.00 1.40 -10.68
N LEU A 477 19.94 1.10 -11.58
CA LEU A 477 20.88 0.00 -11.42
C LEU A 477 22.20 0.56 -10.85
N ALA A 478 22.48 0.27 -9.58
CA ALA A 478 23.61 0.84 -8.85
C ALA A 478 24.69 -0.21 -8.56
N GLY A 479 25.91 0.04 -9.04
CA GLY A 479 27.06 -0.83 -8.86
C GLY A 479 28.26 -0.35 -9.66
N ASP A 480 29.45 -0.86 -9.33
CA ASP A 480 30.71 -0.42 -9.94
C ASP A 480 31.23 -1.40 -11.02
N GLN A 481 30.41 -2.39 -11.38
CA GLN A 481 30.72 -3.39 -12.39
C GLN A 481 30.67 -2.76 -13.79
N LYS A 482 31.72 -2.99 -14.59
CA LYS A 482 31.91 -2.30 -15.88
C LYS A 482 30.80 -2.57 -16.91
N TRP A 483 30.13 -3.71 -16.83
CA TRP A 483 29.08 -4.11 -17.78
C TRP A 483 27.74 -3.39 -17.53
N PHE A 484 27.56 -2.70 -16.40
CA PHE A 484 26.33 -1.96 -16.11
C PHE A 484 26.05 -0.85 -17.12
N VAL A 485 27.10 -0.24 -17.69
CA VAL A 485 26.96 0.89 -18.61
C VAL A 485 26.31 0.51 -19.94
N ASP A 486 26.33 -0.77 -20.31
CA ASP A 486 25.75 -1.24 -21.57
C ASP A 486 24.22 -1.43 -21.47
N LEU A 487 23.72 -1.78 -20.28
CA LEU A 487 22.32 -2.16 -20.07
C LEU A 487 21.31 -1.06 -20.43
N PRO A 488 21.47 0.21 -20.05
CA PRO A 488 20.57 1.28 -20.49
C PRO A 488 20.50 1.41 -22.01
N GLY A 489 21.62 1.23 -22.71
CA GLY A 489 21.70 1.29 -24.16
C GLY A 489 20.99 0.11 -24.84
N LEU A 490 21.18 -1.11 -24.31
CA LEU A 490 20.50 -2.31 -24.79
C LEU A 490 18.98 -2.25 -24.55
N ALA A 491 18.56 -1.80 -23.36
CA ALA A 491 17.16 -1.60 -23.00
C ALA A 491 16.48 -0.59 -23.94
N PHE A 492 17.13 0.56 -24.19
CA PHE A 492 16.62 1.55 -25.13
C PHE A 492 16.55 0.98 -26.56
N ALA A 493 17.58 0.25 -27.01
CA ALA A 493 17.59 -0.40 -28.32
C ALA A 493 16.55 -1.52 -28.47
N ALA A 494 16.07 -2.10 -27.35
CA ALA A 494 14.97 -3.07 -27.34
C ALA A 494 13.59 -2.41 -27.49
N GLY A 495 13.50 -1.09 -27.27
CA GLY A 495 12.27 -0.31 -27.38
C GLY A 495 11.77 0.29 -26.07
N MET A 496 12.51 0.16 -24.96
CA MET A 496 12.10 0.78 -23.69
C MET A 496 12.17 2.32 -23.76
N PRO A 497 11.28 3.03 -23.04
CA PRO A 497 11.36 4.48 -22.89
C PRO A 497 12.75 4.93 -22.44
N LYS A 498 13.22 6.04 -23.02
CA LYS A 498 14.48 6.64 -22.62
C LYS A 498 14.39 7.02 -21.13
N LYS A 499 15.46 6.78 -20.37
CA LYS A 499 15.55 7.00 -18.92
C LYS A 499 14.80 5.99 -18.03
N LEU A 500 14.07 5.02 -18.59
CA LEU A 500 13.45 3.96 -17.78
C LEU A 500 14.49 3.18 -16.97
N LEU A 501 15.65 2.91 -17.56
CA LEU A 501 16.80 2.28 -16.90
C LEU A 501 17.98 3.25 -16.86
N THR A 502 18.51 3.48 -15.66
CA THR A 502 19.71 4.31 -15.45
C THR A 502 20.74 3.55 -14.62
N ALA A 503 21.95 3.38 -15.16
CA ALA A 503 23.08 2.82 -14.44
C ALA A 503 23.86 3.91 -13.69
N VAL A 504 24.19 3.67 -12.42
CA VAL A 504 24.92 4.60 -11.55
C VAL A 504 25.97 3.87 -10.70
N SER A 505 26.89 4.60 -10.08
CA SER A 505 27.86 4.01 -9.16
C SER A 505 27.18 3.42 -7.92
N ALA A 506 27.85 2.50 -7.24
CA ALA A 506 27.34 1.92 -6.00
C ALA A 506 27.04 3.01 -4.95
N ASN A 507 27.88 4.05 -4.88
CA ASN A 507 27.73 5.16 -3.95
C ASN A 507 26.52 6.06 -4.26
N THR A 508 26.21 6.30 -5.55
CA THR A 508 24.97 7.00 -5.93
C THR A 508 23.73 6.19 -5.54
N GLY A 509 23.79 4.86 -5.62
CA GLY A 509 22.73 3.97 -5.12
C GLY A 509 22.50 4.11 -3.61
N LEU A 510 23.58 4.21 -2.81
CA LEU A 510 23.49 4.50 -1.37
C LEU A 510 22.84 5.87 -1.10
N GLY A 511 23.13 6.87 -1.93
CA GLY A 511 22.45 8.16 -1.88
C GLY A 511 20.94 8.06 -2.16
N ALA A 512 20.55 7.23 -3.13
CA ALA A 512 19.14 6.96 -3.39
C ALA A 512 18.45 6.24 -2.20
N MET A 513 19.12 5.27 -1.56
CA MET A 513 18.60 4.64 -0.33
C MET A 513 18.46 5.63 0.82
N TYR A 514 19.39 6.59 0.96
CA TYR A 514 19.36 7.54 2.08
C TYR A 514 18.21 8.56 1.97
N ASP A 515 18.05 9.23 0.82
CA ASP A 515 17.06 10.31 0.65
C ASP A 515 16.49 10.41 -0.79
N GLY A 516 16.70 9.39 -1.62
CA GLY A 516 16.16 9.36 -2.98
C GLY A 516 14.64 9.20 -3.04
N ASP A 517 14.01 9.71 -4.10
CA ASP A 517 12.59 9.49 -4.40
C ASP A 517 12.39 8.11 -5.05
N ILE A 518 12.57 7.07 -4.24
CA ILE A 518 12.46 5.66 -4.64
C ILE A 518 11.27 4.99 -3.92
N ALA A 519 10.69 3.99 -4.58
CA ALA A 519 9.51 3.27 -4.12
C ALA A 519 9.82 1.85 -3.60
N GLY A 520 11.08 1.42 -3.69
CA GLY A 520 11.55 0.14 -3.17
C GLY A 520 13.02 -0.12 -3.50
N VAL A 521 13.59 -1.10 -2.82
CA VAL A 521 14.99 -1.51 -2.99
C VAL A 521 15.06 -3.02 -3.14
N SER A 522 15.90 -3.47 -4.04
CA SER A 522 16.42 -4.83 -4.02
C SER A 522 17.94 -4.82 -4.08
N CYS A 523 18.57 -5.86 -3.55
CA CYS A 523 20.01 -5.96 -3.57
C CYS A 523 20.51 -7.39 -3.78
N VAL A 524 21.64 -7.50 -4.49
CA VAL A 524 22.49 -8.70 -4.56
C VAL A 524 23.76 -8.34 -3.83
N ALA A 525 23.84 -8.75 -2.56
CA ALA A 525 24.83 -8.23 -1.62
C ALA A 525 25.08 -9.20 -0.48
N SER A 526 26.25 -9.07 0.16
CA SER A 526 26.56 -9.88 1.36
C SER A 526 25.58 -9.61 2.50
N LEU A 527 25.43 -10.57 3.42
CA LEU A 527 24.48 -10.47 4.53
C LEU A 527 24.75 -9.25 5.46
N ASP A 528 26.02 -8.89 5.64
CA ASP A 528 26.43 -7.70 6.42
C ASP A 528 26.02 -6.40 5.73
N ARG A 529 26.13 -6.36 4.39
CA ARG A 529 25.68 -5.23 3.57
C ARG A 529 24.15 -5.11 3.59
N VAL A 530 23.43 -6.22 3.47
CA VAL A 530 21.96 -6.25 3.65
C VAL A 530 21.54 -5.69 5.01
N THR A 531 22.26 -6.06 6.08
CA THR A 531 22.02 -5.53 7.44
C THR A 531 22.23 -4.01 7.48
N SER A 532 23.26 -3.51 6.81
CA SER A 532 23.54 -2.07 6.75
C SER A 532 22.50 -1.32 5.91
N PHE A 533 22.02 -1.90 4.80
CA PHE A 533 20.99 -1.30 3.94
C PHE A 533 19.64 -1.19 4.66
N LYS A 534 19.19 -2.22 5.38
CA LYS A 534 17.92 -2.10 6.12
C LYS A 534 18.00 -1.07 7.24
N GLN A 535 19.16 -0.93 7.90
CA GLN A 535 19.38 0.11 8.91
C GLN A 535 19.40 1.51 8.31
N LEU A 536 19.93 1.67 7.09
CA LEU A 536 19.89 2.92 6.35
C LEU A 536 18.45 3.29 5.98
N LEU A 537 17.71 2.35 5.39
CA LEU A 537 16.32 2.55 4.96
C LEU A 537 15.39 2.86 6.14
N ALA A 538 15.58 2.23 7.30
CA ALA A 538 14.74 2.45 8.47
C ALA A 538 14.90 3.85 9.11
N LYS A 539 15.93 4.62 8.74
CA LYS A 539 16.12 6.01 9.17
C LYS A 539 15.32 7.01 8.34
N ARG A 540 14.76 6.58 7.20
CA ARG A 540 13.99 7.46 6.31
C ARG A 540 12.68 7.86 6.96
N ASP A 541 12.29 9.10 6.72
CA ASP A 541 10.93 9.56 6.95
C ASP A 541 10.00 9.10 5.81
N GLY A 542 8.70 9.04 6.09
CA GLY A 542 7.68 8.73 5.08
C GLY A 542 7.33 7.25 4.97
N ALA A 543 7.34 6.72 3.75
CA ALA A 543 6.93 5.33 3.47
C ALA A 543 7.97 4.32 3.98
N ILE A 544 7.51 3.19 4.52
CA ILE A 544 8.38 2.05 4.83
C ILE A 544 8.68 1.34 3.52
N LEU A 545 9.91 1.44 3.04
CA LEU A 545 10.34 0.81 1.79
C LEU A 545 10.67 -0.67 2.02
N SER A 546 10.21 -1.53 1.11
CA SER A 546 10.62 -2.94 1.09
C SER A 546 12.08 -3.07 0.65
N LEU A 547 12.83 -3.91 1.36
CA LEU A 547 14.14 -4.40 0.94
C LEU A 547 14.01 -5.87 0.57
N ILE A 548 14.17 -6.18 -0.72
CA ILE A 548 14.29 -7.53 -1.25
C ILE A 548 15.77 -7.88 -1.28
N SER A 549 16.21 -8.87 -0.51
CA SER A 549 17.62 -9.29 -0.51
C SER A 549 17.82 -10.60 -1.24
N ASP A 550 18.95 -10.69 -1.93
CA ASP A 550 19.59 -11.92 -2.36
C ASP A 550 21.02 -11.91 -1.82
N SER A 551 21.20 -12.61 -0.71
CA SER A 551 22.46 -12.73 0.02
C SER A 551 23.02 -14.16 0.02
N GLY A 552 22.40 -15.06 -0.76
CA GLY A 552 22.69 -16.50 -0.74
C GLY A 552 22.15 -17.24 0.49
N ALA A 553 21.48 -16.55 1.42
CA ALA A 553 20.80 -17.15 2.57
C ALA A 553 19.37 -17.60 2.22
N GLU A 554 18.62 -18.12 3.21
CA GLU A 554 17.17 -18.34 3.09
C GLU A 554 16.41 -16.99 3.07
N ASP A 555 16.59 -16.20 2.02
CA ASP A 555 15.96 -14.89 1.84
C ASP A 555 15.08 -14.81 0.60
N ASP A 556 14.77 -13.59 0.14
CA ASP A 556 13.87 -13.40 -1.01
C ASP A 556 14.53 -13.87 -2.33
N GLY A 557 15.86 -13.96 -2.42
CA GLY A 557 16.57 -14.48 -3.59
C GLY A 557 16.18 -15.92 -3.94
N ALA A 558 15.88 -16.75 -2.94
CA ALA A 558 15.46 -18.13 -3.11
C ALA A 558 13.96 -18.30 -3.45
N LEU A 559 13.20 -17.20 -3.64
CA LEU A 559 11.79 -17.29 -4.04
C LEU A 559 11.65 -17.76 -5.50
N PRO A 560 10.62 -18.56 -5.83
CA PRO A 560 10.22 -18.79 -7.21
C PRO A 560 9.90 -17.48 -7.93
N ASP A 561 10.19 -17.41 -9.24
CA ASP A 561 10.12 -16.16 -10.01
C ASP A 561 8.76 -15.46 -9.95
N GLN A 562 7.65 -16.20 -9.94
CA GLN A 562 6.32 -15.59 -9.78
C GLN A 562 6.20 -14.84 -8.44
N ALA A 563 6.52 -15.51 -7.32
CA ALA A 563 6.46 -14.90 -6.00
C ALA A 563 7.50 -13.77 -5.82
N PHE A 564 8.67 -13.93 -6.45
CA PHE A 564 9.73 -12.94 -6.48
C PHE A 564 9.26 -11.67 -7.20
N MET A 565 8.70 -11.80 -8.41
CA MET A 565 8.24 -10.66 -9.22
C MET A 565 7.12 -9.86 -8.52
N HIS A 566 6.21 -10.51 -7.79
CA HIS A 566 5.17 -9.82 -7.01
C HIS A 566 5.75 -8.90 -5.91
N ARG A 567 6.97 -9.14 -5.43
CA ARG A 567 7.63 -8.24 -4.47
C ARG A 567 7.97 -6.87 -5.08
N PHE A 568 8.12 -6.79 -6.40
CA PHE A 568 8.47 -5.55 -7.12
C PHE A 568 7.23 -4.74 -7.55
N ALA A 569 6.03 -5.25 -7.30
CA ALA A 569 4.78 -4.57 -7.62
C ALA A 569 4.01 -4.12 -6.38
N THR A 570 3.07 -3.21 -6.61
CA THR A 570 2.01 -2.79 -5.71
C THR A 570 0.69 -3.26 -6.29
N GLU A 571 -0.12 -3.90 -5.47
CA GLU A 571 -1.47 -4.28 -5.85
C GLU A 571 -2.40 -3.04 -5.84
N LYS A 572 -3.28 -2.93 -6.83
CA LYS A 572 -4.33 -1.91 -6.89
C LYS A 572 -5.66 -2.52 -7.28
N THR A 573 -6.69 -2.29 -6.48
CA THR A 573 -8.05 -2.70 -6.81
C THR A 573 -8.81 -1.53 -7.39
N ILE A 574 -9.45 -1.72 -8.55
CA ILE A 574 -10.42 -0.78 -9.11
C ILE A 574 -11.78 -1.45 -9.08
N THR A 575 -12.72 -0.82 -8.40
CA THR A 575 -14.09 -1.30 -8.28
C THR A 575 -15.06 -0.29 -8.87
N ILE A 576 -15.85 -0.73 -9.85
CA ILE A 576 -16.78 0.13 -10.58
C ILE A 576 -18.21 -0.34 -10.33
N ASN A 577 -19.06 0.58 -9.86
CA ASN A 577 -20.50 0.37 -9.85
C ASN A 577 -21.04 0.51 -11.28
N THR A 578 -21.31 -0.60 -11.95
CA THR A 578 -21.82 -0.60 -13.32
C THR A 578 -23.31 -0.28 -13.40
N THR A 579 -23.98 -0.16 -12.26
CA THR A 579 -25.41 0.22 -12.17
C THR A 579 -25.64 1.69 -11.86
N ALA A 580 -24.58 2.49 -11.75
CA ALA A 580 -24.67 3.91 -11.40
C ALA A 580 -25.56 4.72 -12.36
N ALA A 581 -25.72 4.27 -13.60
CA ALA A 581 -26.62 4.86 -14.59
C ALA A 581 -28.13 4.59 -14.32
N GLY A 582 -28.47 3.75 -13.34
CA GLY A 582 -29.85 3.42 -12.94
C GLY A 582 -30.37 2.05 -13.41
N GLY A 583 -29.50 1.17 -13.93
CA GLY A 583 -29.88 -0.18 -14.39
C GLY A 583 -28.67 -1.10 -14.58
N ASN A 584 -28.91 -2.41 -14.69
CA ASN A 584 -27.86 -3.41 -14.88
C ASN A 584 -27.94 -4.04 -16.27
N ALA A 585 -27.07 -3.60 -17.19
CA ALA A 585 -27.05 -4.09 -18.57
C ALA A 585 -26.81 -5.60 -18.68
N SER A 586 -26.00 -6.21 -17.80
CA SER A 586 -25.73 -7.65 -17.87
C SER A 586 -26.94 -8.50 -17.50
N LEU A 587 -27.80 -8.00 -16.61
CA LEU A 587 -29.05 -8.67 -16.24
C LEU A 587 -30.11 -8.53 -17.34
N MET A 588 -30.08 -7.46 -18.13
CA MET A 588 -31.01 -7.27 -19.25
C MET A 588 -30.75 -8.24 -20.41
N SER A 589 -29.56 -8.84 -20.47
CA SER A 589 -29.18 -9.84 -21.47
C SER A 589 -29.21 -11.28 -20.96
N MET A 590 -29.62 -11.52 -19.72
CA MET A 590 -29.82 -12.87 -19.19
C MET A 590 -31.22 -13.35 -19.60
N ASP A 591 -31.30 -14.31 -20.51
CA ASP A 591 -32.55 -15.00 -20.81
C ASP A 591 -33.02 -15.81 -19.59
N GLU A 592 -34.34 -15.87 -19.37
CA GLU A 592 -34.96 -16.71 -18.33
C GLU A 592 -34.66 -18.19 -18.60
N GLY A 593 -33.61 -18.71 -17.96
CA GLY A 593 -33.22 -20.12 -18.01
C GLY A 593 -34.08 -21.02 -17.13
#